data_AF-A0A269XHE3-F1
#
_entry.id   AF-A0A269XHE3-F1
#
_cell.length_a   1.000
_cell.length_b   1.000
_cell.length_c   1.000
_cell.angle_alpha   90.00
_cell.angle_beta   90.00
_cell.angle_gamma   90.00
#
_symmetry.space_group_name_H-M   'P 1'
#
loop_
_entity.id
_entity.type
_entity.pdbx_description
1 polymer ?
#
loop_
_entity_poly.entity_id
_entity_poly.type
_entity_poly.pdbx_seq_one_letter_code
_entity_poly.pdbx_strand_id
1 'polypeptide(L)'
;IKHILVRDTTKKRPLNISQYHLTEDINEILEDESIDIVVEVMGGIEPTVDWLRTALKRKKHVITANKDLLAVHLKLLEDLAEQNHVALKFEASVAGGIPIVNA
;
A
#
# COMPACT_ATOMS: atom_id res chain seq x y z
N ILE A 1 -11.25 -0.23 -8.03
CA ILE A 1 -10.81 -0.51 -6.64
C ILE A 1 -11.61 -1.70 -6.17
N LYS A 2 -10.96 -2.84 -5.91
CA LYS A 2 -11.65 -4.10 -5.58
C LYS A 2 -11.94 -4.22 -4.09
N HIS A 3 -10.93 -3.98 -3.25
CA HIS A 3 -11.02 -3.97 -1.79
C HIS A 3 -10.48 -2.65 -1.24
N ILE A 4 -11.01 -2.20 -0.11
CA ILE A 4 -10.48 -1.08 0.68
C ILE A 4 -10.38 -1.55 2.14
N LEU A 5 -9.15 -1.66 2.64
CA LEU A 5 -8.92 -1.94 4.06
C LEU A 5 -9.21 -0.71 4.89
N VAL A 6 -10.00 -0.87 5.94
CA VAL A 6 -10.32 0.16 6.93
C VAL A 6 -10.28 -0.42 8.33
N ARG A 7 -10.09 0.42 9.35
CA ARG A 7 -10.13 -0.03 10.75
C ARG A 7 -11.54 -0.30 11.29
N ASP A 8 -12.55 0.28 10.65
CA ASP A 8 -13.95 0.19 11.07
C ASP A 8 -14.84 0.40 9.84
N THR A 9 -15.48 -0.65 9.38
CA THR A 9 -16.39 -0.66 8.24
C THR A 9 -17.68 0.13 8.50
N THR A 10 -18.11 0.23 9.76
CA THR A 10 -19.36 0.87 10.20
C THR A 10 -19.24 2.39 10.35
N LYS A 11 -18.02 2.91 10.47
CA LYS A 11 -17.75 4.36 10.57
C LYS A 11 -18.33 5.13 9.39
N LYS A 12 -19.24 6.07 9.67
CA LYS A 12 -19.81 6.98 8.65
C LYS A 12 -18.70 7.83 8.03
N ARG A 13 -18.67 7.91 6.69
CA ARG A 13 -17.68 8.70 5.94
C ARG A 13 -18.39 9.67 5.00
N PRO A 14 -17.84 10.88 4.79
CA PRO A 14 -18.41 11.88 3.91
C PRO A 14 -18.20 11.56 2.41
N LEU A 15 -17.22 10.70 2.08
CA LEU A 15 -17.05 10.20 0.72
C LEU A 15 -18.09 9.12 0.41
N ASN A 16 -18.62 9.14 -0.82
CA ASN A 16 -19.42 8.05 -1.36
C ASN A 16 -18.52 6.84 -1.64
N ILE A 17 -18.48 5.90 -0.69
CA ILE A 17 -17.72 4.66 -0.77
C ILE A 17 -18.58 3.40 -0.69
N SER A 18 -19.91 3.54 -0.68
CA SER A 18 -20.84 2.41 -0.54
C SER A 18 -20.78 1.43 -1.70
N GLN A 19 -20.24 1.86 -2.85
CA GLN A 19 -20.02 1.00 -4.01
C GLN A 19 -18.76 0.13 -3.92
N TYR A 20 -17.86 0.42 -2.97
CA TYR A 20 -16.60 -0.32 -2.82
C TYR A 20 -16.73 -1.35 -1.70
N HIS A 21 -16.06 -2.49 -1.88
CA HIS A 21 -15.96 -3.49 -0.83
C HIS A 21 -15.00 -3.02 0.27
N LEU A 22 -15.55 -2.71 1.45
CA LEU A 22 -14.76 -2.38 2.63
C LEU A 22 -14.47 -3.66 3.41
N THR A 23 -13.24 -3.83 3.86
CA THR A 23 -12.84 -4.95 4.70
C THR A 23 -12.01 -4.46 5.89
N GLU A 24 -12.03 -5.23 6.97
CA GLU A 24 -11.14 -5.07 8.13
C GLU A 24 -10.04 -6.14 8.14
N ASP A 25 -10.10 -7.09 7.20
CA ASP A 25 -9.11 -8.16 7.04
C ASP A 25 -8.16 -7.86 5.87
N ILE A 26 -6.88 -7.67 6.19
CA ILE A 26 -5.83 -7.43 5.21
C ILE A 26 -5.60 -8.66 4.31
N ASN A 27 -5.90 -9.88 4.78
CA ASN A 27 -5.66 -11.10 4.02
C ASN A 27 -6.53 -11.17 2.76
N GLU A 28 -7.73 -10.61 2.79
CA GLU A 28 -8.57 -10.48 1.58
C GLU A 28 -7.88 -9.71 0.46
N ILE A 29 -6.98 -8.78 0.78
CA ILE A 29 -6.20 -8.03 -0.22
C ILE A 29 -4.93 -8.80 -0.58
N LEU A 30 -4.24 -9.33 0.42
CA LEU A 30 -2.95 -9.96 0.19
C LEU A 30 -3.08 -11.31 -0.53
N GLU A 31 -4.17 -12.06 -0.31
CA GLU A 31 -4.39 -13.41 -0.87
C GLU A 31 -5.14 -13.40 -2.19
N ASP A 32 -5.79 -12.29 -2.54
CA ASP A 32 -6.50 -12.18 -3.80
C ASP A 32 -5.51 -12.03 -4.97
N GLU A 33 -5.34 -13.13 -5.72
CA GLU A 33 -4.44 -13.20 -6.88
C GLU A 33 -4.82 -12.24 -8.01
N SER A 34 -6.07 -11.77 -8.08
CA SER A 34 -6.50 -10.81 -9.10
C SER A 34 -6.11 -9.35 -8.82
N ILE A 35 -5.49 -9.08 -7.66
CA ILE A 35 -5.00 -7.74 -7.32
C ILE A 35 -3.56 -7.57 -7.81
N ASP A 36 -3.36 -6.71 -8.80
CA ASP A 36 -2.04 -6.39 -9.34
C ASP A 36 -1.29 -5.30 -8.54
N ILE A 37 -2.03 -4.33 -7.98
CA ILE A 37 -1.48 -3.12 -7.35
C ILE A 37 -2.11 -2.90 -5.98
N VAL A 38 -1.26 -2.69 -4.97
CA VAL A 38 -1.63 -2.29 -3.60
C VAL A 38 -1.24 -0.84 -3.38
N VAL A 39 -2.18 -0.03 -2.90
CA VAL A 39 -1.96 1.37 -2.55
C VAL A 39 -2.08 1.55 -1.03
N GLU A 40 -1.01 2.00 -0.39
CA GLU A 40 -0.93 2.18 1.06
C GLU A 40 -0.89 3.66 1.45
N VAL A 41 -1.88 4.06 2.24
CA VAL A 41 -2.08 5.43 2.75
C VAL A 41 -2.56 5.40 4.21
N MET A 42 -2.22 4.36 4.96
CA MET A 42 -2.65 4.14 6.35
C MET A 42 -1.73 4.81 7.36
N GLY A 43 -0.43 4.93 7.03
CA GLY A 43 0.59 5.43 7.94
C GLY A 43 1.02 4.40 8.98
N GLY A 44 1.98 4.77 9.83
CA GLY A 44 2.59 3.88 10.83
C GLY A 44 3.59 2.88 10.24
N ILE A 45 4.48 2.34 11.06
CA ILE A 45 5.53 1.41 10.61
C ILE A 45 5.04 -0.04 10.73
N GLU A 46 4.67 -0.46 11.93
CA GLU A 46 4.08 -1.76 12.20
C GLU A 46 2.56 -1.63 12.41
N PRO A 47 1.75 -2.57 11.89
CA PRO A 47 2.10 -3.77 11.11
C PRO A 47 2.32 -3.53 9.60
N THR A 48 2.27 -2.28 9.15
CA THR A 48 2.24 -1.89 7.73
C THR A 48 3.41 -2.45 6.91
N VAL A 49 4.63 -2.44 7.44
CA VAL A 49 5.83 -2.95 6.75
C VAL A 49 5.69 -4.42 6.38
N ASP A 50 5.10 -5.25 7.24
CA ASP A 50 4.93 -6.67 6.97
C ASP A 50 3.86 -6.94 5.91
N TRP A 51 2.82 -6.11 5.87
CA TRP A 51 1.82 -6.15 4.80
C TRP A 51 2.43 -5.80 3.45
N LEU A 52 3.26 -4.74 3.38
CA LEU A 52 3.95 -4.36 2.14
C LEU A 52 4.93 -5.45 1.70
N ARG A 53 5.71 -6.02 2.63
CA ARG A 53 6.60 -7.14 2.33
C ARG A 53 5.85 -8.35 1.77
N THR A 54 4.69 -8.65 2.33
CA THR A 54 3.85 -9.77 1.88
C THR A 54 3.29 -9.51 0.49
N ALA A 55 2.81 -8.29 0.23
CA ALA A 55 2.33 -7.88 -1.09
C ALA A 55 3.42 -8.01 -2.17
N LEU A 56 4.63 -7.50 -1.91
CA LEU A 56 5.76 -7.58 -2.85
C LEU A 56 6.17 -9.04 -3.12
N LYS A 57 6.23 -9.89 -2.08
CA LYS A 57 6.51 -11.33 -2.23
C LYS A 57 5.44 -12.06 -3.04
N ARG A 58 4.18 -11.64 -2.92
CA ARG A 58 3.06 -12.14 -3.72
C ARG A 58 2.94 -11.47 -5.09
N LYS A 59 4.03 -10.87 -5.58
CA LYS A 59 4.15 -10.28 -6.93
C LYS A 59 3.16 -9.15 -7.20
N LYS A 60 2.77 -8.40 -6.16
CA LYS A 60 1.94 -7.21 -6.28
C LYS A 60 2.82 -5.96 -6.33
N HIS A 61 2.50 -5.02 -7.21
CA HIS A 61 3.11 -3.69 -7.20
C HIS A 61 2.62 -2.91 -5.97
N VAL A 62 3.48 -2.09 -5.38
CA VAL A 62 3.15 -1.30 -4.20
C VAL A 62 3.36 0.19 -4.46
N ILE A 63 2.34 0.99 -4.12
CA ILE A 63 2.43 2.44 -4.06
C ILE A 63 2.19 2.85 -2.61
N THR A 64 3.09 3.62 -1.99
CA THR A 64 2.95 4.07 -0.60
C THR A 64 3.16 5.58 -0.46
N ALA A 65 2.38 6.23 0.41
CA ALA A 65 2.59 7.62 0.80
C ALA A 65 3.25 7.76 2.19
N ASN A 66 3.68 6.65 2.80
CA ASN A 66 4.09 6.59 4.20
C ASN A 66 5.58 6.92 4.38
N LYS A 67 5.86 8.20 4.66
CA LYS A 67 7.21 8.72 4.86
C LYS A 67 7.98 8.04 6.00
N ASP A 68 7.31 7.79 7.13
CA ASP A 68 7.94 7.24 8.33
C ASP A 68 8.45 5.83 8.07
N LEU A 69 7.65 5.02 7.36
CA LEU A 69 8.03 3.68 6.95
C LEU A 69 9.19 3.71 5.96
N LEU A 70 9.16 4.59 4.96
CA LEU A 70 10.22 4.69 3.96
C LEU A 70 11.54 5.15 4.57
N ALA A 71 11.52 6.08 5.52
CA ALA A 71 12.72 6.56 6.20
C ALA A 71 13.52 5.44 6.88
N VAL A 72 12.85 4.37 7.34
CA VAL A 72 13.47 3.26 8.06
C VAL A 72 13.64 2.02 7.17
N HIS A 73 12.70 1.75 6.27
CA HIS A 73 12.59 0.47 5.56
C HIS A 73 12.66 0.55 4.03
N LEU A 74 12.93 1.72 3.45
CA LEU A 74 12.98 1.89 1.99
C LEU A 74 13.88 0.85 1.31
N LYS A 75 15.14 0.73 1.76
CA LYS A 75 16.10 -0.18 1.12
C LYS A 75 15.63 -1.63 1.13
N LEU A 76 15.08 -2.09 2.26
CA LEU A 76 14.51 -3.43 2.39
C LEU A 76 13.37 -3.67 1.40
N LEU A 77 12.48 -2.69 1.23
CA LEU A 77 11.33 -2.81 0.32
C LEU A 77 11.74 -2.71 -1.14
N GLU A 78 12.71 -1.86 -1.49
CA GLU A 78 13.26 -1.75 -2.85
C GLU A 78 13.94 -3.06 -3.27
N ASP A 79 14.81 -3.61 -2.41
CA ASP A 79 15.48 -4.87 -2.68
C ASP A 79 14.47 -6.00 -2.87
N LEU A 80 13.41 -6.02 -2.06
CA LEU A 80 12.36 -7.02 -2.17
C LEU A 80 11.53 -6.83 -3.44
N ALA A 81 11.26 -5.59 -3.86
CA ALA A 81 10.53 -5.30 -5.09
C ALA A 81 11.35 -5.73 -6.31
N GLU A 82 12.65 -5.41 -6.34
CA GLU A 82 13.58 -5.82 -7.40
C GLU A 82 13.69 -7.34 -7.49
N GLN A 83 13.94 -8.03 -6.37
CA GLN A 83 13.97 -9.49 -6.29
C GLN A 83 12.68 -10.14 -6.79
N ASN A 84 11.55 -9.45 -6.60
CA ASN A 84 10.26 -9.96 -7.02
C ASN A 84 9.81 -9.52 -8.41
N HIS A 85 10.60 -8.69 -9.11
CA HIS A 85 10.26 -8.09 -10.41
C HIS A 85 8.95 -7.28 -10.38
N VAL A 86 8.73 -6.56 -9.27
CA VAL A 86 7.59 -5.66 -9.10
C VAL A 86 8.07 -4.24 -8.82
N ALA A 87 7.15 -3.29 -8.87
CA ALA A 87 7.45 -1.88 -8.68
C ALA A 87 7.08 -1.46 -7.25
N LEU A 88 7.97 -0.73 -6.61
CA LEU A 88 7.69 0.07 -5.43
C LEU A 88 7.72 1.55 -5.83
N LYS A 89 6.63 2.27 -5.60
CA LYS A 89 6.54 3.71 -5.88
C LYS A 89 6.14 4.47 -4.62
N PHE A 90 6.74 5.62 -4.40
CA PHE A 90 6.51 6.41 -3.20
C PHE A 90 6.49 7.93 -3.44
N GLU A 91 6.21 8.36 -4.68
CA GLU A 91 6.15 9.78 -5.02
C GLU A 91 5.12 10.58 -4.19
N ALA A 92 4.01 9.95 -3.80
CA ALA A 92 3.02 10.58 -2.92
C ALA A 92 3.60 10.91 -1.52
N SER A 93 4.69 10.26 -1.11
CA SER A 93 5.38 10.55 0.14
C SER A 93 6.38 11.70 0.01
N VAL A 94 6.67 12.25 -1.17
CA VAL A 94 7.64 13.33 -1.35
C VAL A 94 6.96 14.49 -2.09
N ALA A 95 6.65 15.56 -1.37
CA ALA A 95 6.04 16.79 -1.88
C ALA A 95 4.56 16.75 -2.34
N GLY A 96 3.77 15.74 -1.96
CA GLY A 96 2.29 15.75 -2.01
C GLY A 96 1.63 15.78 -3.41
N GLY A 97 2.36 16.19 -4.45
CA GLY A 97 1.90 16.30 -5.84
C GLY A 97 2.95 16.84 -6.83
N ILE A 98 4.22 17.03 -6.42
CA ILE A 98 5.32 17.46 -7.29
C ILE A 98 6.16 16.21 -7.63
N PRO A 99 6.34 15.84 -8.92
CA PRO A 99 7.11 14.66 -9.30
C PRO A 99 8.61 14.93 -9.08
N ILE A 100 9.16 14.47 -7.96
CA ILE A 100 10.59 14.66 -7.61
C ILE A 100 11.40 13.36 -7.76
N VAL A 101 10.77 12.19 -7.60
CA VAL A 101 11.51 10.90 -7.50
C VAL A 101 11.81 10.25 -8.86
N ASN A 102 11.22 10.75 -9.96
CA ASN A 102 11.55 10.32 -11.33
C ASN A 102 11.92 11.52 -12.23
N ALA A 103 13.05 12.18 -11.93
CA ALA A 103 13.71 13.13 -12.85
C ALA A 103 15.06 12.55 -13.33
#